data_AF-A0A0X8D8K3-F1
#
_entry.id   AF-A0A0X8D8K3-F1
#
_cell.length_a   1.000
_cell.length_b   1.000
_cell.length_c   1.000
_cell.angle_alpha   90.00
_cell.angle_beta   90.00
_cell.angle_gamma   90.00
#
_symmetry.space_group_name_H-M   'P 1'
#
loop_
_entity.id
_entity.type
_entity.pdbx_description
1 polymer ?
#
loop_
_entity_poly.entity_id
_entity_poly.type
_entity_poly.pdbx_seq_one_letter_code
_entity_poly.pdbx_strand_id
1 'polypeptide(L)'
;MRVIALGDLHANFPLLWRILRREGLADEGFRPTEALRSGRVRLVLLGDLVHPKTPGDYARLTGLEAYDPEDPFHLRLAAGAQIRELFRLKAFQEEAGDHVTILLGNHEAALLEGSPILGNRHLKHLEFHPEHGGKALPEALRSWMASFPKELVLKGVHFAHVGPVPWLQEYDDLFYAQNEAKTWWFLTPEYVERMGYRYGVYGHTPMPDGILLKDRFALIDALDLGEYLALDLEADPPRPEVRRLHG
;
A
#
# COMPACT_ATOMS: atom_id res chain seq x y z
N MET A 1 10.48 -18.41 7.18
CA MET A 1 9.56 -17.35 7.68
C MET A 1 8.66 -16.97 6.52
N ARG A 2 7.34 -16.98 6.71
CA ARG A 2 6.40 -16.62 5.64
C ARG A 2 6.11 -15.11 5.68
N VAL A 3 6.10 -14.47 4.53
CA VAL A 3 5.66 -13.08 4.36
C VAL A 3 4.41 -13.05 3.49
N ILE A 4 3.44 -12.25 3.89
CA ILE A 4 2.30 -11.85 3.07
C ILE A 4 2.52 -10.38 2.70
N ALA A 5 2.63 -10.09 1.41
CA ALA A 5 2.83 -8.75 0.88
C ALA A 5 1.63 -8.31 0.05
N LEU A 6 1.10 -7.13 0.34
CA LEU A 6 -0.01 -6.52 -0.39
C LEU A 6 0.48 -5.22 -1.04
N GLY A 7 0.12 -5.03 -2.31
CA GLY A 7 0.36 -3.78 -3.04
C GLY A 7 -0.56 -2.65 -2.58
N ASP A 8 -0.69 -1.65 -3.44
CA ASP A 8 -1.37 -0.39 -3.16
C ASP A 8 -2.84 -0.61 -2.77
N LEU A 9 -3.23 -0.06 -1.62
CA LEU A 9 -4.52 -0.35 -1.01
C LEU A 9 -5.64 0.58 -1.51
N HIS A 10 -5.33 1.84 -1.73
CA HIS A 10 -6.24 2.91 -2.17
C HIS A 10 -7.61 2.88 -1.47
N ALA A 11 -7.57 2.87 -0.14
CA ALA A 11 -8.71 2.80 0.77
C ALA A 11 -9.64 1.57 0.60
N ASN A 12 -9.18 0.50 -0.07
CA ASN A 12 -9.92 -0.76 -0.16
C ASN A 12 -9.77 -1.63 1.10
N PHE A 13 -10.03 -1.03 2.27
CA PHE A 13 -9.96 -1.70 3.58
C PHE A 13 -10.84 -2.96 3.68
N PRO A 14 -12.06 -3.02 3.10
CA PRO A 14 -12.84 -4.26 3.11
C PRO A 14 -12.08 -5.45 2.50
N LEU A 15 -11.35 -5.21 1.42
CA LEU A 15 -10.54 -6.24 0.77
C LEU A 15 -9.34 -6.62 1.64
N LEU A 16 -8.61 -5.65 2.19
CA LEU A 16 -7.52 -5.89 3.15
C LEU A 16 -7.97 -6.83 4.26
N TRP A 17 -9.04 -6.49 4.98
CA TRP A 17 -9.53 -7.30 6.10
C TRP A 17 -9.99 -8.69 5.66
N ARG A 18 -10.51 -8.85 4.43
CA ARG A 18 -10.84 -10.15 3.86
C ARG A 18 -9.58 -11.00 3.61
N ILE A 19 -8.50 -10.41 3.09
CA ILE A 19 -7.20 -11.08 2.92
C ILE A 19 -6.64 -11.49 4.27
N LEU A 20 -6.57 -10.55 5.23
CA LEU A 20 -5.99 -10.81 6.53
C LEU A 20 -6.71 -11.95 7.26
N ARG A 21 -8.04 -12.03 7.18
CA ARG A 21 -8.79 -13.18 7.74
C ARG A 21 -8.54 -14.47 6.97
N ARG A 22 -8.52 -14.44 5.62
CA ARG A 22 -8.24 -15.62 4.78
C ARG A 22 -6.87 -16.22 5.08
N GLU A 23 -5.87 -15.38 5.30
CA GLU A 23 -4.50 -15.80 5.65
C GLU A 23 -4.32 -16.11 7.15
N GLY A 24 -5.39 -16.01 7.95
CA GLY A 24 -5.34 -16.25 9.39
C GLY A 24 -4.46 -15.24 10.13
N LEU A 25 -4.33 -14.02 9.62
CA LEU A 25 -3.58 -12.91 10.21
C LEU A 25 -4.45 -11.99 11.08
N ALA A 26 -5.76 -11.94 10.80
CA ALA A 26 -6.74 -11.23 11.61
C ALA A 26 -7.87 -12.18 12.06
N ASP A 27 -8.41 -11.94 13.26
CA ASP A 27 -9.60 -12.62 13.76
C ASP A 27 -10.91 -11.92 13.36
N GLU A 28 -12.05 -12.41 13.87
CA GLU A 28 -13.37 -11.83 13.60
C GLU A 28 -13.52 -10.39 14.14
N GLY A 29 -12.74 -10.03 15.17
CA GLY A 29 -12.70 -8.69 15.76
C GLY A 29 -11.70 -7.75 15.09
N PHE A 30 -11.10 -8.14 13.96
CA PHE A 30 -10.03 -7.41 13.28
C PHE A 30 -8.78 -7.21 14.14
N ARG A 31 -8.48 -8.15 15.03
CA ARG A 31 -7.27 -8.15 15.87
C ARG A 31 -6.23 -9.10 15.26
N PRO A 32 -4.93 -8.84 15.43
CA PRO A 32 -3.90 -9.75 14.91
C PRO A 32 -3.99 -11.12 15.59
N THR A 33 -3.78 -12.19 14.83
CA THR A 33 -3.73 -13.56 15.39
C THR A 33 -2.38 -13.85 16.03
N GLU A 34 -2.30 -14.98 16.73
CA GLU A 34 -1.04 -15.43 17.33
C GLU A 34 0.05 -15.73 16.31
N ALA A 35 -0.30 -16.20 15.11
CA ALA A 35 0.67 -16.45 14.06
C ALA A 35 1.39 -15.16 13.61
N LEU A 36 0.67 -14.04 13.58
CA LEU A 36 1.22 -12.73 13.26
C LEU A 36 1.98 -12.16 14.47
N ARG A 37 1.39 -12.16 15.67
CA ARG A 37 2.03 -11.64 16.89
C ARG A 37 3.33 -12.35 17.26
N SER A 38 3.45 -13.65 16.97
CA SER A 38 4.66 -14.42 17.24
C SER A 38 5.71 -14.32 16.13
N GLY A 39 5.44 -13.58 15.04
CA GLY A 39 6.35 -13.45 13.89
C GLY A 39 6.50 -14.71 13.04
N ARG A 40 5.64 -15.73 13.20
CA ARG A 40 5.62 -16.91 12.31
C ARG A 40 5.26 -16.52 10.88
N VAL A 41 4.37 -15.54 10.77
CA VAL A 41 4.05 -14.84 9.53
C VAL A 41 4.28 -13.35 9.74
N ARG A 42 4.80 -12.67 8.73
CA ARG A 42 4.88 -11.21 8.68
C ARG A 42 3.96 -10.67 7.60
N LEU A 43 3.42 -9.48 7.82
CA LEU A 43 2.65 -8.71 6.86
C LEU A 43 3.46 -7.51 6.40
N VAL A 44 3.50 -7.28 5.09
CA VAL A 44 4.06 -6.07 4.48
C VAL A 44 2.99 -5.42 3.62
N LEU A 45 2.63 -4.18 3.94
CA LEU A 45 1.79 -3.33 3.08
C LEU A 45 2.72 -2.36 2.34
N LEU A 46 2.68 -2.33 1.01
CA LEU A 46 3.63 -1.54 0.21
C LEU A 46 3.32 -0.04 0.15
N GLY A 47 2.29 0.43 0.85
CA GLY A 47 1.90 1.84 0.92
C GLY A 47 0.62 2.13 0.15
N ASP A 48 0.39 3.41 -0.11
CA ASP A 48 -0.79 3.96 -0.77
C ASP A 48 -2.08 3.44 -0.13
N LEU A 49 -2.21 3.69 1.17
CA LEU A 49 -3.34 3.29 2.01
C LEU A 49 -4.61 4.07 1.70
N VAL A 50 -4.46 5.33 1.30
CA VAL A 50 -5.53 6.31 1.12
C VAL A 50 -5.86 6.54 -0.35
N HIS A 51 -6.86 7.37 -0.62
CA HIS A 51 -7.18 7.89 -1.95
C HIS A 51 -7.66 6.81 -2.94
N PRO A 52 -8.96 6.43 -2.91
CA PRO A 52 -9.54 5.53 -3.89
C PRO A 52 -9.24 5.92 -5.36
N LYS A 53 -9.01 4.91 -6.22
CA LYS A 53 -8.61 5.14 -7.62
C LYS A 53 -9.74 5.74 -8.47
N THR A 54 -11.01 5.42 -8.18
CA THR A 54 -12.16 5.83 -9.03
C THR A 54 -13.31 6.46 -8.23
N PRO A 55 -14.18 7.27 -8.87
CA PRO A 55 -15.40 7.77 -8.23
C PRO A 55 -16.33 6.65 -7.75
N GLY A 56 -16.34 5.51 -8.44
CA GLY A 56 -17.10 4.32 -8.02
C GLY A 56 -16.57 3.72 -6.72
N ASP A 57 -15.25 3.77 -6.48
CA ASP A 57 -14.66 3.32 -5.22
C ASP A 57 -15.00 4.28 -4.07
N TYR A 58 -14.98 5.59 -4.33
CA TYR A 58 -15.46 6.59 -3.38
C TYR A 58 -16.95 6.41 -3.06
N ALA A 59 -17.80 6.15 -4.05
CA ALA A 59 -19.21 5.87 -3.85
C ALA A 59 -19.42 4.66 -2.92
N ARG A 60 -18.69 3.56 -3.15
CA ARG A 60 -18.72 2.38 -2.25
C ARG A 60 -18.22 2.69 -0.84
N LEU A 61 -17.14 3.48 -0.72
CA LEU A 61 -16.55 3.86 0.56
C LEU A 61 -17.48 4.77 1.39
N THR A 62 -18.21 5.67 0.72
CA THR A 62 -19.08 6.67 1.35
C THR A 62 -20.53 6.21 1.52
N GLY A 63 -20.95 5.18 0.77
CA GLY A 63 -22.34 4.73 0.69
C GLY A 63 -23.24 5.63 -0.17
N LEU A 64 -22.66 6.55 -0.93
CA LEU A 64 -23.38 7.42 -1.86
C LEU A 64 -23.66 6.67 -3.17
N GLU A 65 -24.75 7.02 -3.86
CA GLU A 65 -25.05 6.48 -5.19
C GLU A 65 -24.05 6.99 -6.24
N ALA A 66 -23.71 8.28 -6.18
CA ALA A 66 -22.69 8.91 -7.01
C ALA A 66 -21.82 9.83 -6.13
N TYR A 67 -20.51 9.70 -6.28
CA TYR A 67 -19.56 10.57 -5.60
C TYR A 67 -19.23 11.79 -6.46
N ASP A 68 -19.27 12.96 -5.85
CA ASP A 68 -18.86 14.24 -6.43
C ASP A 68 -17.58 14.70 -5.73
N PRO A 69 -16.43 14.77 -6.43
CA PRO A 69 -15.16 15.18 -5.84
C PRO A 69 -15.07 16.69 -5.54
N GLU A 70 -16.04 17.50 -5.96
CA GLU A 70 -16.10 18.93 -5.68
C GLU A 70 -17.09 19.27 -4.56
N ASP A 71 -17.96 18.32 -4.16
CA ASP A 71 -18.92 18.51 -3.08
C ASP A 71 -18.25 18.35 -1.69
N PRO A 72 -18.17 19.43 -0.86
CA PRO A 72 -17.58 19.36 0.47
C PRO A 72 -18.23 18.32 1.40
N PHE A 73 -19.53 18.04 1.26
CA PHE A 73 -20.19 17.00 2.04
C PHE A 73 -19.65 15.61 1.68
N HIS A 74 -19.49 15.32 0.39
CA HIS A 74 -18.91 14.05 -0.09
C HIS A 74 -17.45 13.90 0.34
N LEU A 75 -16.64 14.96 0.21
CA LEU A 75 -15.26 14.98 0.70
C LEU A 75 -15.18 14.64 2.20
N ARG A 76 -16.03 15.26 3.03
CA ARG A 76 -16.07 15.01 4.48
C ARG A 76 -16.51 13.59 4.84
N LEU A 77 -17.39 12.98 4.05
CA LEU A 77 -17.79 11.58 4.21
C LEU A 77 -16.63 10.64 3.85
N ALA A 78 -15.97 10.86 2.71
CA ALA A 78 -14.84 10.06 2.27
C ALA A 78 -13.68 10.10 3.27
N ALA A 79 -13.28 11.29 3.72
CA ALA A 79 -12.25 11.44 4.75
C ALA A 79 -12.66 10.74 6.06
N GLY A 80 -13.91 10.91 6.49
CA GLY A 80 -14.42 10.26 7.70
C GLY A 80 -14.39 8.73 7.62
N ALA A 81 -14.66 8.15 6.45
CA ALA A 81 -14.60 6.72 6.23
C ALA A 81 -13.16 6.18 6.28
N GLN A 82 -12.24 6.86 5.60
CA GLN A 82 -10.81 6.48 5.61
C GLN A 82 -10.21 6.63 7.00
N ILE A 83 -10.46 7.72 7.71
CA ILE A 83 -9.94 7.95 9.09
C ILE A 83 -10.31 6.81 10.04
N ARG A 84 -11.56 6.33 10.00
CA ARG A 84 -11.99 5.21 10.86
C ARG A 84 -11.20 3.94 10.59
N GLU A 85 -11.01 3.60 9.32
CA GLU A 85 -10.28 2.39 8.94
C GLU A 85 -8.77 2.52 9.18
N LEU A 86 -8.19 3.71 8.98
CA LEU A 86 -6.80 3.99 9.31
C LEU A 86 -6.54 3.85 10.81
N PHE A 87 -7.43 4.33 11.68
CA PHE A 87 -7.31 4.08 13.13
C PHE A 87 -7.41 2.59 13.48
N ARG A 88 -8.27 1.83 12.79
CA ARG A 88 -8.35 0.38 12.98
C ARG A 88 -7.05 -0.31 12.55
N LEU A 89 -6.50 0.05 11.38
CA LEU A 89 -5.24 -0.50 10.89
C LEU A 89 -4.06 -0.12 11.78
N LYS A 90 -4.03 1.11 12.29
CA LYS A 90 -3.04 1.56 13.28
C LYS A 90 -3.09 0.68 14.53
N ALA A 91 -4.27 0.49 15.14
CA ALA A 91 -4.42 -0.36 16.32
C ALA A 91 -3.99 -1.81 16.03
N PHE A 92 -4.36 -2.34 14.86
CA PHE A 92 -3.93 -3.68 14.42
C PHE A 92 -2.40 -3.80 14.33
N GLN A 93 -1.72 -2.82 13.72
CA GLN A 93 -0.27 -2.79 13.63
C GLN A 93 0.39 -2.69 15.01
N GLU A 94 -0.09 -1.79 15.87
CA GLU A 94 0.46 -1.60 17.22
C GLU A 94 0.39 -2.89 18.06
N GLU A 95 -0.69 -3.65 17.93
CA GLU A 95 -0.84 -4.94 18.60
C GLU A 95 0.00 -6.07 17.99
N ALA A 96 0.30 -5.99 16.69
CA ALA A 96 1.14 -6.96 15.99
C ALA A 96 2.64 -6.69 16.16
N GLY A 97 3.02 -5.45 16.52
CA GLY A 97 4.40 -5.00 16.63
C GLY A 97 5.13 -5.03 15.29
N ASP A 98 6.43 -5.35 15.32
CA ASP A 98 7.34 -5.35 14.16
C ASP A 98 7.05 -6.45 13.11
N HIS A 99 5.97 -7.22 13.30
CA HIS A 99 5.51 -8.23 12.36
C HIS A 99 4.56 -7.69 11.29
N VAL A 100 4.10 -6.44 11.45
CA VAL A 100 3.37 -5.68 10.42
C VAL A 100 4.20 -4.46 10.05
N THR A 101 4.70 -4.45 8.82
CA THR A 101 5.37 -3.28 8.25
C THR A 101 4.47 -2.64 7.21
N ILE A 102 4.28 -1.32 7.34
CA ILE A 102 3.58 -0.50 6.36
C ILE A 102 4.62 0.45 5.78
N LEU A 103 4.85 0.36 4.48
CA LEU A 103 5.82 1.22 3.80
C LEU A 103 5.19 2.57 3.46
N LEU A 104 6.02 3.59 3.40
CA LEU A 104 5.62 4.93 2.99
C LEU A 104 5.41 4.96 1.47
N GLY A 105 4.15 5.04 1.03
CA GLY A 105 3.79 5.28 -0.37
C GLY A 105 3.89 6.75 -0.76
N ASN A 106 3.83 7.04 -2.07
CA ASN A 106 3.86 8.42 -2.53
C ASN A 106 2.56 9.17 -2.14
N HIS A 107 1.45 8.45 -1.96
CA HIS A 107 0.20 9.05 -1.47
C HIS A 107 0.29 9.49 -0.01
N GLU A 108 0.86 8.68 0.87
CA GLU A 108 1.08 9.08 2.27
C GLU A 108 2.05 10.25 2.36
N ALA A 109 3.13 10.23 1.58
CA ALA A 109 4.11 11.31 1.59
C ALA A 109 3.52 12.66 1.15
N ALA A 110 2.78 12.67 0.03
CA ALA A 110 2.11 13.88 -0.45
C ALA A 110 1.05 14.39 0.55
N LEU A 111 0.32 13.48 1.19
CA LEU A 111 -0.65 13.82 2.24
C LEU A 111 0.02 14.43 3.48
N LEU A 112 1.19 13.92 3.88
CA LEU A 112 1.94 14.44 5.03
C LEU A 112 2.51 15.83 4.76
N GLU A 113 3.05 16.07 3.57
CA GLU A 113 3.59 17.36 3.13
C GLU A 113 2.47 18.38 2.84
N GLY A 114 1.29 17.89 2.43
CA GLY A 114 0.18 18.70 1.94
C GLY A 114 0.35 19.14 0.48
N SER A 115 1.45 18.74 -0.17
CA SER A 115 1.71 18.98 -1.59
C SER A 115 2.61 17.89 -2.18
N PRO A 116 2.48 17.59 -3.49
CA PRO A 116 1.43 18.07 -4.38
C PRO A 116 0.07 17.45 -4.04
N ILE A 117 -1.02 18.12 -4.43
CA ILE A 117 -2.35 17.48 -4.40
C ILE A 117 -2.37 16.42 -5.50
N LEU A 118 -2.35 15.16 -5.07
CA LEU A 118 -2.38 14.04 -5.99
C LEU A 118 -3.76 13.86 -6.61
N GLY A 119 -3.76 13.22 -7.77
CA GLY A 119 -4.97 12.89 -8.51
C GLY A 119 -4.64 12.01 -9.69
N ASN A 120 -5.68 11.68 -10.43
CA ASN A 120 -5.58 10.94 -11.66
C ASN A 120 -6.47 11.58 -12.73
N ARG A 121 -6.62 10.92 -13.88
CA ARG A 121 -7.46 11.43 -14.98
C ARG A 121 -8.95 11.57 -14.63
N HIS A 122 -9.40 10.99 -13.52
CA HIS A 122 -10.79 10.97 -13.11
C HIS A 122 -11.12 11.98 -12.01
N LEU A 123 -10.20 12.19 -11.05
CA LEU A 123 -10.43 13.09 -9.92
C LEU A 123 -9.12 13.55 -9.26
N LYS A 124 -9.20 14.65 -8.51
CA LYS A 124 -8.19 15.07 -7.53
C LYS A 124 -8.59 14.58 -6.14
N HIS A 125 -7.60 14.18 -5.34
CA HIS A 125 -7.83 13.68 -3.99
C HIS A 125 -7.91 14.86 -3.01
N LEU A 126 -9.12 15.39 -2.81
CA LEU A 126 -9.36 16.59 -1.99
C LEU A 126 -9.91 16.28 -0.59
N GLU A 127 -10.18 15.01 -0.28
CA GLU A 127 -10.87 14.65 0.96
C GLU A 127 -10.09 15.04 2.21
N PHE A 128 -8.75 15.08 2.12
CA PHE A 128 -7.88 15.45 3.23
C PHE A 128 -7.41 16.92 3.22
N HIS A 129 -8.02 17.75 2.37
CA HIS A 129 -7.68 19.15 2.17
C HIS A 129 -8.79 20.09 2.68
N PRO A 130 -8.71 20.60 3.93
CA PRO A 130 -9.72 21.49 4.51
C PRO A 130 -10.01 22.74 3.68
N GLU A 131 -8.99 23.31 3.04
CA GLU A 131 -9.05 24.47 2.16
C GLU A 131 -9.94 24.23 0.92
N HIS A 132 -10.17 22.96 0.57
CA HIS A 132 -11.06 22.52 -0.49
C HIS A 132 -12.38 21.93 0.02
N GLY A 133 -12.66 22.04 1.32
CA GLY A 133 -13.90 21.56 1.94
C GLY A 133 -13.83 20.13 2.52
N GLY A 134 -12.67 19.49 2.46
CA GLY A 134 -12.37 18.20 3.08
C GLY A 134 -12.14 18.27 4.60
N LYS A 135 -11.42 17.30 5.15
CA LYS A 135 -11.04 17.24 6.58
C LYS A 135 -9.55 17.06 6.73
N ALA A 136 -8.94 17.73 7.69
CA ALA A 136 -7.53 17.47 8.00
C ALA A 136 -7.38 16.01 8.48
N LEU A 137 -6.27 15.37 8.11
CA LEU A 137 -5.90 14.10 8.70
C LEU A 137 -5.61 14.32 10.20
N PRO A 138 -6.21 13.55 11.12
CA PRO A 138 -5.93 13.67 12.55
C PRO A 138 -4.45 13.52 12.86
N GLU A 139 -3.94 14.33 13.81
CA GLU A 139 -2.50 14.36 14.12
C GLU A 139 -1.94 12.99 14.54
N ALA A 140 -2.73 12.19 15.27
CA ALA A 140 -2.34 10.83 15.63
C ALA A 140 -2.10 9.91 14.41
N LEU A 141 -2.81 10.13 13.31
CA LEU A 141 -2.61 9.42 12.04
C LEU A 141 -1.45 10.03 11.23
N ARG A 142 -1.29 11.36 11.21
CA ARG A 142 -0.10 12.00 10.60
C ARG A 142 1.18 11.49 11.25
N SER A 143 1.27 11.56 12.58
CA SER A 143 2.42 11.07 13.35
C SER A 143 2.70 9.58 13.11
N TRP A 144 1.64 8.77 12.97
CA TRP A 144 1.77 7.34 12.67
C TRP A 144 2.29 7.09 11.24
N MET A 145 1.72 7.73 10.23
CA MET A 145 2.18 7.62 8.84
C MET A 145 3.61 8.15 8.66
N ALA A 146 3.98 9.20 9.39
CA ALA A 146 5.34 9.74 9.37
C ALA A 146 6.41 8.77 9.91
N SER A 147 6.00 7.71 10.64
CA SER A 147 6.90 6.65 11.09
C SER A 147 7.09 5.51 10.09
N PHE A 148 6.37 5.52 8.96
CA PHE A 148 6.47 4.44 7.97
C PHE A 148 7.86 4.42 7.33
N PRO A 149 8.55 3.27 7.32
CA PRO A 149 9.82 3.17 6.61
C PRO A 149 9.59 3.24 5.09
N LYS A 150 10.55 3.81 4.36
CA LYS A 150 10.55 3.84 2.89
C LYS A 150 10.80 2.45 2.29
N GLU A 151 11.58 1.63 2.98
CA GLU A 151 11.99 0.31 2.54
C GLU A 151 12.11 -0.67 3.70
N LEU A 152 12.10 -1.96 3.39
CA LEU A 152 12.33 -3.05 4.32
C LEU A 152 13.18 -4.13 3.64
N VAL A 153 14.24 -4.58 4.32
CA VAL A 153 15.04 -5.73 3.88
C VAL A 153 14.89 -6.87 4.87
N LEU A 154 14.40 -8.02 4.39
CA LEU A 154 14.32 -9.26 5.18
C LEU A 154 15.09 -10.37 4.47
N LYS A 155 16.17 -10.86 5.08
CA LYS A 155 16.98 -11.98 4.56
C LYS A 155 17.45 -11.76 3.11
N GLY A 156 17.80 -10.52 2.76
CA GLY A 156 18.22 -10.11 1.42
C GLY A 156 17.09 -9.96 0.41
N VAL A 157 15.82 -10.10 0.81
CA VAL A 157 14.66 -9.71 0.00
C VAL A 157 14.25 -8.28 0.35
N HIS A 158 14.17 -7.44 -0.67
CA HIS A 158 13.86 -6.03 -0.54
C HIS A 158 12.38 -5.75 -0.84
N PHE A 159 11.75 -4.94 0.00
CA PHE A 159 10.39 -4.45 -0.16
C PHE A 159 10.45 -2.92 -0.18
N ALA A 160 9.90 -2.32 -1.22
CA ALA A 160 9.76 -0.87 -1.34
C ALA A 160 8.49 -0.56 -2.11
N HIS A 161 7.94 0.64 -1.93
CA HIS A 161 6.73 1.05 -2.64
C HIS A 161 6.94 1.05 -4.17
N VAL A 162 8.07 1.59 -4.66
CA VAL A 162 8.27 1.82 -6.10
C VAL A 162 9.28 0.87 -6.74
N GLY A 163 10.49 0.78 -6.18
CA GLY A 163 11.60 0.09 -6.85
C GLY A 163 12.85 -0.10 -5.99
N PRO A 164 13.91 -0.72 -6.53
CA PRO A 164 15.10 -1.16 -5.78
C PRO A 164 16.08 -0.06 -5.37
N VAL A 165 16.05 1.10 -6.01
CA VAL A 165 17.10 2.12 -5.85
C VAL A 165 16.60 3.30 -5.01
N PRO A 166 17.43 3.86 -4.10
CA PRO A 166 16.97 4.82 -3.09
C PRO A 166 16.24 6.05 -3.64
N TRP A 167 16.63 6.53 -4.82
CA TRP A 167 15.99 7.71 -5.44
C TRP A 167 14.55 7.45 -5.89
N LEU A 168 14.12 6.19 -6.02
CA LEU A 168 12.72 5.85 -6.26
C LEU A 168 11.86 5.92 -4.99
N GLN A 169 12.44 6.26 -3.84
CA GLN A 169 11.75 6.46 -2.56
C GLN A 169 11.78 7.93 -2.11
N GLU A 170 12.29 8.82 -2.95
CA GLU A 170 12.20 10.27 -2.76
C GLU A 170 11.04 10.80 -3.60
N TYR A 171 9.94 11.20 -2.96
CA TYR A 171 8.71 11.62 -3.64
C TYR A 171 8.67 13.14 -3.87
N ASP A 172 9.73 13.67 -4.48
CA ASP A 172 9.89 15.09 -4.78
C ASP A 172 9.41 15.47 -6.19
N ASP A 173 9.62 16.72 -6.60
CA ASP A 173 9.25 17.19 -7.94
C ASP A 173 9.92 16.37 -9.07
N LEU A 174 11.12 15.83 -8.84
CA LEU A 174 11.83 15.03 -9.83
C LEU A 174 11.14 13.67 -10.03
N PHE A 175 10.71 13.04 -8.94
CA PHE A 175 9.94 11.80 -8.97
C PHE A 175 8.68 11.93 -9.84
N TYR A 176 7.94 13.02 -9.66
CA TYR A 176 6.71 13.26 -10.43
C TYR A 176 6.95 13.74 -11.87
N ALA A 177 8.13 14.32 -12.16
CA ALA A 177 8.50 14.78 -13.50
C ALA A 177 9.05 13.67 -14.41
N GLN A 178 9.50 12.55 -13.85
CA GLN A 178 10.13 11.47 -14.59
C GLN A 178 9.25 10.22 -14.72
N ASN A 179 9.55 9.40 -15.73
CA ASN A 179 8.85 8.13 -15.94
C ASN A 179 9.53 6.93 -15.26
N GLU A 180 10.75 7.08 -14.71
CA GLU A 180 11.53 5.95 -14.21
C GLU A 180 10.77 5.15 -13.14
N ALA A 181 10.04 5.83 -12.24
CA ALA A 181 9.19 5.20 -11.23
C ALA A 181 8.17 4.19 -11.80
N LYS A 182 7.78 4.35 -13.07
CA LYS A 182 6.80 3.49 -13.77
C LYS A 182 7.45 2.55 -14.79
N THR A 183 8.72 2.72 -15.10
CA THR A 183 9.39 2.04 -16.22
C THR A 183 10.68 1.30 -15.88
N TRP A 184 11.24 1.51 -14.69
CA TRP A 184 12.52 0.89 -14.28
C TRP A 184 12.49 -0.65 -14.45
N TRP A 185 11.36 -1.29 -14.17
CA TRP A 185 11.22 -2.75 -14.16
C TRP A 185 11.40 -3.40 -15.54
N PHE A 186 11.29 -2.65 -16.65
CA PHE A 186 11.58 -3.17 -17.99
C PHE A 186 12.79 -2.50 -18.64
N LEU A 187 13.14 -1.27 -18.25
CA LEU A 187 14.31 -0.57 -18.80
C LEU A 187 15.61 -0.90 -18.06
N THR A 188 15.53 -1.05 -16.74
CA THR A 188 16.66 -1.26 -15.83
C THR A 188 16.39 -2.35 -14.77
N PRO A 189 15.88 -3.54 -15.17
CA PRO A 189 15.55 -4.62 -14.23
C PRO A 189 16.76 -5.10 -13.41
N GLU A 190 17.99 -4.87 -13.91
CA GLU A 190 19.22 -5.24 -13.23
C GLU A 190 19.50 -4.43 -11.96
N TYR A 191 18.75 -3.35 -11.69
CA TYR A 191 18.89 -2.58 -10.45
C TYR A 191 18.79 -3.43 -9.19
N VAL A 192 17.91 -4.44 -9.18
CA VAL A 192 17.74 -5.33 -8.02
C VAL A 192 19.05 -6.04 -7.68
N GLU A 193 19.76 -6.52 -8.70
CA GLU A 193 21.05 -7.21 -8.53
C GLU A 193 22.18 -6.22 -8.23
N ARG A 194 22.21 -5.06 -8.90
CA ARG A 194 23.21 -4.01 -8.63
C ARG A 194 23.14 -3.49 -7.19
N MET A 195 21.94 -3.47 -6.61
CA MET A 195 21.72 -3.11 -5.20
C MET A 195 22.01 -4.26 -4.22
N GLY A 196 22.39 -5.44 -4.72
CA GLY A 196 22.80 -6.58 -3.90
C GLY A 196 21.65 -7.39 -3.30
N TYR A 197 20.42 -7.20 -3.77
CA TYR A 197 19.26 -7.93 -3.27
C TYR A 197 19.14 -9.31 -3.93
N ARG A 198 18.73 -10.31 -3.14
CA ARG A 198 18.42 -11.66 -3.62
C ARG A 198 17.14 -11.68 -4.45
N TYR A 199 16.16 -10.88 -4.05
CA TYR A 199 14.88 -10.69 -4.70
C TYR A 199 14.23 -9.35 -4.29
N GLY A 200 13.33 -8.81 -5.09
CA GLY A 200 12.60 -7.57 -4.80
C GLY A 200 11.08 -7.72 -4.89
N VAL A 201 10.31 -6.97 -4.09
CA VAL A 201 8.85 -6.90 -4.15
C VAL A 201 8.42 -5.43 -4.14
N TYR A 202 7.72 -5.00 -5.18
CA TYR A 202 7.42 -3.58 -5.42
C TYR A 202 5.95 -3.35 -5.81
N GLY A 203 5.42 -2.17 -5.49
CA GLY A 203 4.05 -1.71 -5.79
C GLY A 203 4.07 -0.56 -6.80
N HIS A 204 3.25 0.47 -6.56
CA HIS A 204 3.16 1.76 -7.29
C HIS A 204 2.73 1.70 -8.76
N THR A 205 3.24 0.74 -9.52
CA THR A 205 2.93 0.57 -10.94
C THR A 205 1.77 -0.41 -11.08
N PRO A 206 0.58 0.04 -11.52
CA PRO A 206 -0.57 -0.83 -11.65
C PRO A 206 -0.33 -1.96 -12.65
N MET A 207 -0.64 -3.19 -12.24
CA MET A 207 -0.50 -4.39 -13.03
C MET A 207 -1.89 -4.88 -13.49
N PRO A 208 -2.36 -4.44 -14.68
CA PRO A 208 -3.73 -4.68 -15.13
C PRO A 208 -4.03 -6.17 -15.41
N ASP A 209 -3.01 -6.98 -15.64
CA ASP A 209 -3.11 -8.41 -15.97
C ASP A 209 -2.79 -9.31 -14.76
N GLY A 210 -2.68 -8.75 -13.55
CA GLY A 210 -2.28 -9.46 -12.34
C GLY A 210 -0.79 -9.31 -12.01
N ILE A 211 -0.37 -9.87 -10.88
CA ILE A 211 1.00 -9.78 -10.36
C ILE A 211 2.02 -10.23 -11.41
N LEU A 212 2.99 -9.37 -11.70
CA LEU A 212 4.11 -9.69 -12.58
C LEU A 212 5.23 -10.34 -11.78
N LEU A 213 5.53 -11.61 -12.07
CA LEU A 213 6.71 -12.30 -11.54
C LEU A 213 7.85 -12.27 -12.55
N LYS A 214 9.05 -11.91 -12.08
CA LYS A 214 10.33 -12.00 -12.79
C LYS A 214 11.33 -12.78 -11.94
N ASP A 215 12.43 -13.20 -12.55
CA ASP A 215 13.45 -14.02 -11.87
C ASP A 215 14.02 -13.35 -10.61
N ARG A 216 14.10 -12.01 -10.60
CA ARG A 216 14.68 -11.23 -9.50
C ARG A 216 13.69 -10.36 -8.73
N PHE A 217 12.44 -10.22 -9.20
CA PHE A 217 11.48 -9.38 -8.49
C PHE A 217 10.02 -9.66 -8.86
N ALA A 218 9.11 -9.16 -8.03
CA ALA A 218 7.68 -9.11 -8.32
C ALA A 218 7.16 -7.66 -8.29
N LEU A 219 6.24 -7.32 -9.21
CA LEU A 219 5.42 -6.12 -9.12
C LEU A 219 4.01 -6.54 -8.73
N ILE A 220 3.49 -5.99 -7.63
CA ILE A 220 2.32 -6.53 -6.93
C ILE A 220 1.14 -5.55 -6.76
N ASP A 221 1.16 -4.38 -7.41
CA ASP A 221 -0.04 -3.50 -7.47
C ASP A 221 -1.10 -4.10 -8.41
N ALA A 222 -1.74 -5.17 -7.93
CA ALA A 222 -2.85 -5.89 -8.55
C ALA A 222 -3.94 -6.21 -7.50
N LEU A 223 -3.99 -5.42 -6.43
CA LEU A 223 -4.86 -5.70 -5.30
C LEU A 223 -6.34 -5.55 -5.68
N ASP A 224 -6.67 -4.66 -6.61
CA ASP A 224 -8.01 -4.51 -7.20
C ASP A 224 -8.51 -5.79 -7.90
N LEU A 225 -7.62 -6.64 -8.40
CA LEU A 225 -7.90 -7.97 -8.93
C LEU A 225 -8.00 -9.04 -7.82
N GLY A 226 -7.81 -8.65 -6.56
CA GLY A 226 -7.77 -9.54 -5.41
C GLY A 226 -6.50 -10.39 -5.34
N GLU A 227 -5.43 -9.99 -6.02
CA GLU A 227 -4.13 -10.67 -5.99
C GLU A 227 -3.20 -10.05 -4.95
N TYR A 228 -2.42 -10.91 -4.30
CA TYR A 228 -1.39 -10.52 -3.33
C TYR A 228 -0.30 -11.60 -3.29
N LEU A 229 0.84 -11.29 -2.71
CA LEU A 229 2.01 -12.16 -2.77
C LEU A 229 2.25 -12.87 -1.42
N ALA A 230 2.44 -14.18 -1.46
CA ALA A 230 3.02 -14.93 -0.35
C ALA A 230 4.46 -15.32 -0.70
N LEU A 231 5.40 -15.18 0.24
CA LEU A 231 6.79 -15.56 0.04
C LEU A 231 7.31 -16.39 1.21
N ASP A 232 8.07 -17.44 0.90
CA ASP A 232 8.95 -18.07 1.88
C ASP A 232 10.37 -17.52 1.72
N LEU A 233 10.84 -16.81 2.75
CA LEU A 233 12.15 -16.18 2.76
C LEU A 233 13.31 -17.12 3.09
N GLU A 234 13.03 -18.34 3.58
CA GLU A 234 14.09 -19.35 3.77
C GLU A 234 14.52 -20.01 2.47
N ALA A 235 13.68 -19.99 1.45
CA ALA A 235 14.01 -20.57 0.16
C ALA A 235 15.15 -19.79 -0.52
N ASP A 236 16.00 -20.51 -1.24
CA ASP A 236 17.04 -19.93 -2.09
C ASP A 236 16.97 -20.53 -3.50
N PRO A 237 16.46 -19.77 -4.51
CA PRO A 237 15.93 -18.42 -4.41
C PRO A 237 14.61 -18.36 -3.62
N PRO A 238 14.20 -17.17 -3.14
CA PRO A 238 12.88 -16.96 -2.53
C PRO A 238 11.77 -17.50 -3.44
N ARG A 239 10.73 -18.09 -2.84
CA ARG A 239 9.61 -18.70 -3.58
C ARG A 239 8.38 -17.79 -3.52
N PRO A 240 8.16 -16.92 -4.52
CA PRO A 240 6.93 -16.14 -4.62
C PRO A 240 5.76 -17.03 -5.04
N GLU A 241 4.63 -16.86 -4.37
CA GLU A 241 3.36 -17.49 -4.70
C GLU A 241 2.28 -16.40 -4.81
N VAL A 242 1.71 -16.23 -6.01
CA VAL A 242 0.55 -15.36 -6.22
C VAL A 242 -0.65 -16.01 -5.55
N ARG A 243 -1.24 -15.31 -4.59
CA ARG A 243 -2.49 -15.67 -3.94
C ARG A 243 -3.62 -14.86 -4.53
N ARG A 244 -4.80 -15.45 -4.60
CA ARG A 244 -6.02 -14.82 -5.10
C ARG A 244 -7.13 -14.94 -4.08
N LEU A 245 -7.89 -13.87 -3.91
CA LEU A 245 -9.11 -13.92 -3.12
C LEU A 245 -10.29 -14.59 -3.83
N HIS A 246 -10.17 -14.82 -5.15
CA HIS A 246 -11.14 -15.55 -5.96
C HIS A 246 -10.61 -16.95 -6.29
N GLY A 247 -11.28 -17.94 -5.70
CA GLY A 247 -10.99 -19.37 -5.66
C GLY A 247 -11.69 -19.95 -4.45
#